data_AF-A0A2J6X2U0-F1
#
_entry.id   AF-A0A2J6X2U0-F1
#
_cell.length_a   1.000
_cell.length_b   1.000
_cell.length_c   1.000
_cell.angle_alpha   90.00
_cell.angle_beta   90.00
_cell.angle_gamma   90.00
#
_symmetry.space_group_name_H-M   'P 1'
#
loop_
_entity.id
_entity.type
_entity.pdbx_description
1 polymer ?
#
loop_
_entity_poly.entity_id
_entity_poly.type
_entity_poly.pdbx_seq_one_letter_code
_entity_poly.pdbx_strand_id
1 'polypeptide(L)'
;MASSLIKRINLRTVAGSQVRRLPGVTIPTLWLAVITVVTLFAGYAVRPVVTVDIGDNRDGAFLVNFNAREIDATGAYERFEWPAGAATATVPGGREGIWLARVIARPEADPIILQRESAATVNGVRLEMPRRSGTEMFVKIPAQIAAAPTLTFELVSPLVGGEAPP
;
A
#
# COMPACT_ATOMS: atom_id res chain seq x y z
N MET A 1 -77.55 -1.07 -54.98
CA MET A 1 -77.51 -1.24 -53.50
C MET A 1 -76.07 -1.36 -53.02
N ALA A 2 -75.35 -0.24 -52.83
CA ALA A 2 -73.92 -0.25 -52.47
C ALA A 2 -73.53 0.91 -51.53
N SER A 3 -74.38 1.27 -50.56
CA SER A 3 -74.17 2.46 -49.70
C SER A 3 -73.88 2.14 -48.22
N SER A 4 -73.75 0.87 -47.83
CA SER A 4 -73.59 0.47 -46.42
C SER A 4 -72.16 0.10 -46.03
N LEU A 5 -71.35 -0.40 -46.97
CA LEU A 5 -69.99 -0.89 -46.69
C LEU A 5 -68.94 0.23 -46.55
N ILE A 6 -69.04 1.29 -47.35
CA ILE A 6 -68.08 2.39 -47.33
C ILE A 6 -68.18 3.22 -46.03
N LYS A 7 -69.40 3.32 -45.46
CA LYS A 7 -69.63 4.05 -44.20
C LYS A 7 -69.03 3.32 -42.98
N ARG A 8 -68.89 1.98 -43.02
CA ARG A 8 -68.24 1.20 -41.94
C ARG A 8 -66.72 1.26 -41.97
N ILE A 9 -66.11 1.45 -43.14
CA ILE A 9 -64.66 1.53 -43.28
C ILE A 9 -64.15 2.86 -42.69
N ASN A 10 -64.83 3.97 -42.97
CA ASN A 10 -64.42 5.29 -42.45
C ASN A 10 -64.60 5.49 -40.94
N LEU A 11 -65.42 4.66 -40.27
CA LEU A 11 -65.57 4.71 -38.81
C LEU A 11 -64.50 3.91 -38.05
N ARG A 12 -63.81 2.96 -38.71
CA ARG A 12 -62.71 2.20 -38.08
C ARG A 12 -61.35 2.90 -38.21
N THR A 13 -61.15 3.74 -39.22
CA THR A 13 -59.86 4.43 -39.43
C THR A 13 -59.65 5.64 -38.51
N VAL A 14 -60.70 6.17 -37.88
CA VAL A 14 -60.58 7.32 -36.95
C VAL A 14 -60.22 6.88 -35.51
N ALA A 15 -60.29 5.59 -35.20
CA ALA A 15 -59.99 5.06 -33.87
C ALA A 15 -58.50 4.74 -33.62
N GLY A 16 -57.62 5.01 -34.60
CA GLY A 16 -56.24 4.52 -34.60
C GLY A 16 -55.12 5.50 -34.23
N SER A 17 -55.42 6.77 -33.94
CA SER A 17 -54.38 7.74 -33.53
C SER A 17 -54.66 8.33 -32.16
N GLN A 18 -54.80 7.47 -31.14
CA GLN A 18 -54.43 7.91 -29.80
C GLN A 18 -52.91 8.04 -29.76
N VAL A 19 -52.40 9.20 -30.15
CA VAL A 19 -51.08 9.65 -29.70
C VAL A 19 -51.18 9.67 -28.18
N ARG A 20 -50.61 8.64 -27.55
CA ARG A 20 -50.57 8.48 -26.09
C ARG A 20 -49.75 9.66 -25.57
N ARG A 21 -50.41 10.80 -25.32
CA ARG A 21 -49.79 11.96 -24.69
C ARG A 21 -49.35 11.49 -23.32
N LEU A 22 -48.04 11.35 -23.16
CA LEU A 22 -47.40 11.15 -21.88
C LEU A 22 -47.95 12.26 -20.94
N PRO A 23 -48.54 11.91 -19.78
CA PRO A 23 -49.13 12.91 -18.89
C PRO A 23 -48.03 13.92 -18.52
N GLY A 24 -48.36 15.20 -18.46
CA GLY A 24 -47.38 16.30 -18.31
C GLY A 24 -46.42 16.18 -17.11
N VAL A 25 -46.68 15.25 -16.19
CA VAL A 25 -45.85 14.89 -15.02
C VAL A 25 -44.72 13.89 -15.35
N THR A 26 -44.86 13.08 -16.40
CA THR A 26 -43.90 12.01 -16.76
C THR A 26 -42.60 12.53 -17.38
N ILE A 27 -42.67 13.62 -18.15
CA ILE A 27 -41.47 14.24 -18.72
C ILE A 27 -40.60 14.86 -17.61
N PRO A 28 -41.15 15.66 -16.66
CA PRO A 28 -40.38 16.16 -15.52
C PRO A 28 -39.77 15.06 -14.63
N THR A 29 -40.50 13.97 -14.37
CA THR A 29 -39.98 12.86 -13.55
C THR A 29 -38.89 12.07 -14.27
N LEU A 30 -39.00 11.89 -15.59
CA LEU A 30 -37.93 11.30 -16.39
C LEU A 30 -36.65 12.16 -16.34
N TRP A 31 -36.79 13.48 -16.49
CA TRP A 31 -35.66 14.40 -16.36
C TRP A 31 -35.03 14.36 -14.98
N LEU A 32 -35.84 14.32 -13.92
CA LEU A 32 -35.33 14.17 -12.55
C LEU A 32 -34.51 12.88 -12.43
N ALA A 33 -35.05 11.74 -12.89
CA ALA A 33 -34.34 10.46 -12.83
C ALA A 33 -33.02 10.50 -13.61
N VAL A 34 -33.01 11.09 -14.81
CA VAL A 34 -31.79 11.24 -15.62
C VAL A 34 -30.77 12.12 -14.91
N ILE A 35 -31.18 13.27 -14.38
CA ILE A 35 -30.30 14.18 -13.64
C ILE A 35 -29.72 13.48 -12.40
N THR A 36 -30.53 12.74 -11.65
CA THR A 36 -30.08 11.96 -10.49
C THR A 36 -29.02 10.93 -10.89
N VAL A 37 -29.27 10.13 -11.93
CA VAL A 37 -28.30 9.13 -12.41
C VAL A 37 -27.00 9.79 -12.84
N VAL A 38 -27.06 10.86 -13.65
CA VAL A 38 -25.88 11.60 -14.10
C VAL A 38 -25.09 12.16 -12.91
N THR A 39 -25.79 12.70 -11.90
CA THR A 39 -25.16 13.28 -10.70
C THR A 39 -24.44 12.22 -9.88
N LEU A 40 -25.04 11.03 -9.73
CA LEU A 40 -24.39 9.90 -9.07
C LEU A 40 -23.14 9.46 -9.83
N PHE A 41 -23.21 9.29 -11.15
CA PHE A 41 -22.04 8.93 -11.96
C PHE A 41 -20.93 9.97 -11.87
N ALA A 42 -21.26 11.27 -11.94
CA ALA A 42 -20.29 12.34 -11.81
C ALA A 42 -19.65 12.39 -10.41
N GLY A 43 -20.45 12.19 -9.36
CA GLY A 43 -19.96 12.13 -7.97
C GLY A 43 -19.05 10.93 -7.69
N TYR A 44 -19.30 9.79 -8.33
CA TYR A 44 -18.46 8.59 -8.21
C TYR A 44 -17.24 8.59 -9.16
N ALA A 45 -17.27 9.38 -10.24
CA ALA A 45 -16.12 9.53 -11.13
C ALA A 45 -14.95 10.23 -10.44
N VAL A 46 -15.25 11.19 -9.56
CA VAL A 46 -14.24 11.85 -8.71
C VAL A 46 -14.06 11.00 -7.46
N ARG A 47 -13.17 10.00 -7.52
CA ARG A 47 -12.78 9.28 -6.31
C ARG A 47 -12.12 10.27 -5.35
N PRO A 48 -12.64 10.46 -4.11
CA PRO A 48 -11.94 11.29 -3.14
C PRO A 48 -10.57 10.68 -2.89
N VAL A 49 -9.52 11.47 -3.12
CA VAL A 49 -8.16 11.07 -2.77
C VAL A 49 -8.05 11.21 -1.26
N VAL A 50 -8.01 10.08 -0.57
CA VAL A 50 -7.71 10.04 0.86
C VAL A 50 -6.20 9.97 1.00
N THR A 51 -5.56 11.11 1.28
CA THR A 51 -4.16 11.15 1.69
C THR A 51 -4.10 10.92 3.20
N VAL A 52 -3.60 9.75 3.61
CA VAL A 52 -3.29 9.47 5.01
C VAL A 52 -1.82 9.84 5.22
N ASP A 53 -1.57 10.85 6.03
CA ASP A 53 -0.23 11.15 6.54
C ASP A 53 0.12 10.10 7.60
N ILE A 54 0.84 9.07 7.17
CA ILE A 54 1.44 8.07 8.07
C ILE A 54 2.81 8.64 8.35
N GLY A 55 3.02 9.14 9.57
CA GLY A 55 4.27 9.79 9.98
C GLY A 55 5.55 9.02 9.63
N ASP A 56 6.70 9.65 9.83
CA ASP A 56 7.99 9.08 9.44
C ASP A 56 8.40 7.93 10.38
N ASN A 57 9.45 7.19 10.02
CA ASN A 57 10.03 6.07 10.78
C ASN A 57 10.36 6.40 12.25
N ARG A 58 10.43 7.69 12.62
CA ARG A 58 10.61 8.16 14.00
C ARG A 58 9.35 8.04 14.87
N ASP A 59 8.17 7.97 14.25
CA ASP A 59 6.88 7.95 14.95
C ASP A 59 6.46 6.54 15.37
N GLY A 60 7.26 5.52 15.06
CA GLY A 60 6.99 4.12 15.38
C GLY A 60 6.80 3.83 16.88
N ALA A 61 7.30 4.68 17.77
CA ALA A 61 7.06 4.57 19.21
C ALA A 61 5.63 4.97 19.63
N PHE A 62 4.92 5.74 18.80
CA PHE A 62 3.58 6.26 19.07
C PHE A 62 2.47 5.52 18.29
N LEU A 63 2.85 4.66 17.35
CA LEU A 63 1.93 3.85 16.56
C LEU A 63 1.61 2.54 17.30
N VAL A 64 0.49 2.52 18.04
CA VAL A 64 -0.06 1.32 18.68
C VAL A 64 -1.12 0.70 17.77
N ASN A 65 -1.00 -0.60 17.45
CA ASN A 65 -1.93 -1.35 16.58
C ASN A 65 -2.04 -0.85 15.12
N PHE A 66 -1.06 -0.09 14.62
CA PHE A 66 -1.02 0.28 13.21
C PHE A 66 -0.34 -0.84 12.41
N ASN A 67 -1.12 -1.52 11.55
CA ASN A 67 -0.59 -2.43 10.55
C ASN A 67 -0.01 -1.58 9.40
N ALA A 68 1.19 -1.03 9.60
CA ALA A 68 1.96 -0.46 8.50
C ALA A 68 2.04 -1.50 7.37
N ARG A 69 2.11 -1.03 6.12
CA ARG A 69 2.19 -1.90 4.92
C ARG A 69 3.14 -3.05 5.22
N GLU A 70 2.57 -4.26 5.32
CA GLU A 70 3.31 -5.46 5.69
C GLU A 70 4.41 -5.60 4.63
N ILE A 71 5.67 -5.37 5.01
CA ILE A 71 6.80 -5.67 4.15
C ILE A 71 6.93 -7.19 4.22
N ASP A 72 6.06 -7.87 3.49
CA ASP A 72 6.09 -9.31 3.36
C ASP A 72 7.40 -9.70 2.67
N ALA A 73 8.18 -10.53 3.35
CA ALA A 73 9.34 -11.16 2.75
C ALA A 73 8.85 -12.03 1.57
N THR A 74 9.17 -11.62 0.36
CA THR A 74 8.77 -12.32 -0.88
C THR A 74 9.69 -13.51 -1.21
N GLY A 75 10.51 -13.97 -0.25
CA GLY A 75 11.51 -15.02 -0.45
C GLY A 75 11.73 -15.91 0.76
N ALA A 76 12.49 -16.98 0.56
CA ALA A 76 12.88 -17.89 1.63
C ALA A 76 13.73 -17.17 2.70
N TYR A 77 13.43 -17.40 3.97
CA TYR A 77 14.21 -16.87 5.09
C TYR A 77 15.53 -17.63 5.19
N GLU A 78 16.63 -16.95 4.86
CA GLU A 78 17.98 -17.44 5.13
C GLU A 78 18.46 -16.90 6.48
N ARG A 79 19.04 -17.79 7.29
CA ARG A 79 19.59 -17.45 8.61
C ARG A 79 21.10 -17.66 8.58
N PHE A 80 21.81 -16.62 8.99
CA PHE A 80 23.25 -16.66 9.18
C PHE A 80 23.54 -16.31 10.64
N GLU A 81 24.46 -17.06 11.25
CA GLU A 81 24.88 -16.78 12.62
C GLU A 81 25.93 -15.67 12.62
N TRP A 82 25.79 -14.73 13.55
CA TRP A 82 26.81 -13.71 13.77
C TRP A 82 27.96 -14.34 14.54
N PRO A 83 29.20 -14.38 14.01
CA PRO A 83 30.30 -15.07 14.68
C PRO A 83 30.58 -14.47 16.05
N ALA A 84 30.80 -15.33 17.05
CA ALA A 84 31.01 -14.87 18.42
C ALA A 84 32.27 -14.00 18.53
N GLY A 85 32.11 -12.78 19.07
CA GLY A 85 33.20 -11.82 19.25
C GLY A 85 33.65 -11.11 17.97
N ALA A 86 33.01 -11.36 16.82
CA ALA A 86 33.32 -10.66 15.59
C ALA A 86 32.54 -9.35 15.51
N ALA A 87 33.24 -8.27 15.15
CA ALA A 87 32.62 -6.97 14.87
C ALA A 87 31.74 -6.98 13.61
N THR A 88 31.94 -7.97 12.72
CA THR A 88 31.24 -8.07 11.44
C THR A 88 30.72 -9.48 11.18
N ALA A 89 29.64 -9.56 10.38
CA ALA A 89 29.13 -10.81 9.83
C ALA A 89 29.03 -10.69 8.31
N THR A 90 29.63 -11.64 7.58
CA THR A 90 29.60 -11.64 6.11
C THR A 90 28.71 -12.77 5.59
N VAL A 91 27.82 -12.44 4.66
CA VAL A 91 26.89 -13.39 4.04
C VAL A 91 26.94 -13.28 2.51
N PRO A 92 26.47 -14.30 1.77
CA PRO A 92 26.36 -14.25 0.31
C PRO A 92 25.45 -13.12 -0.15
N GLY A 93 25.95 -12.30 -1.08
CA GLY A 93 25.19 -11.26 -1.76
C GLY A 93 24.63 -11.75 -3.09
N GLY A 94 24.74 -10.92 -4.13
CA GLY A 94 24.21 -11.22 -5.47
C GLY A 94 22.69 -11.24 -5.50
N ARG A 95 22.06 -10.39 -4.68
CA ARG A 95 20.62 -10.35 -4.49
C ARG A 95 19.99 -9.30 -5.40
N GLU A 96 18.83 -9.63 -5.97
CA GLU A 96 18.07 -8.71 -6.81
C GLU A 96 17.03 -7.93 -5.99
N GLY A 97 16.85 -6.64 -6.31
CA GLY A 97 15.85 -5.78 -5.69
C GLY A 97 16.21 -5.30 -4.28
N ILE A 98 15.20 -4.77 -3.58
CA ILE A 98 15.36 -4.28 -2.20
C ILE A 98 15.22 -5.46 -1.25
N TRP A 99 16.16 -5.59 -0.32
CA TRP A 99 16.16 -6.65 0.68
C TRP A 99 15.95 -6.10 2.08
N LEU A 100 15.35 -6.91 2.95
CA LEU A 100 15.19 -6.59 4.36
C LEU A 100 15.89 -7.66 5.18
N ALA A 101 16.95 -7.27 5.88
CA ALA A 101 17.63 -8.14 6.83
C ALA A 101 17.07 -7.92 8.24
N ARG A 102 16.93 -9.00 8.99
CA ARG A 102 16.58 -8.97 10.41
C ARG A 102 17.78 -9.38 11.25
N VAL A 103 18.35 -8.43 11.97
CA VAL A 103 19.39 -8.66 12.97
C VAL A 103 18.70 -9.00 14.28
N ILE A 104 19.07 -10.13 14.90
CA ILE A 104 18.47 -10.62 16.14
C ILE A 104 19.54 -10.60 17.22
N ALA A 105 19.26 -9.94 18.34
CA ALA A 105 20.13 -9.95 19.51
C ALA A 105 20.13 -11.32 20.18
N ARG A 106 21.21 -11.64 20.90
CA ARG A 106 21.21 -12.81 21.76
C ARG A 106 20.20 -12.63 22.90
N PRO A 107 19.60 -13.71 23.44
CA PRO A 107 18.59 -13.61 24.49
C PRO A 107 19.04 -12.83 25.73
N GLU A 108 20.34 -12.85 26.03
CA GLU A 108 20.97 -12.20 27.18
C GLU A 108 21.46 -10.77 26.90
N ALA A 109 21.37 -10.28 25.67
CA ALA A 109 21.83 -8.94 25.31
C ALA A 109 20.96 -7.86 25.96
N ASP A 110 21.57 -6.71 26.29
CA ASP A 110 20.83 -5.56 26.78
C ASP A 110 19.85 -5.07 25.68
N PRO A 111 18.55 -4.96 25.98
CA PRO A 111 17.56 -4.52 25.00
C PRO A 111 17.84 -3.13 24.42
N ILE A 112 18.65 -2.30 25.06
CA ILE A 112 18.97 -0.95 24.57
C ILE A 112 19.94 -1.01 23.36
N ILE A 113 20.75 -2.06 23.23
CA ILE A 113 21.81 -2.15 22.20
C ILE A 113 21.23 -2.01 20.79
N LEU A 114 20.32 -2.90 20.40
CA LEU A 114 19.70 -2.82 19.08
C LEU A 114 18.65 -1.71 18.97
N GLN A 115 18.04 -1.30 20.08
CA GLN A 115 16.99 -0.29 20.03
C GLN A 115 17.53 1.13 19.86
N ARG A 116 18.62 1.49 20.55
CA ARG A 116 19.10 2.87 20.67
C ARG A 116 20.59 3.04 20.41
N GLU A 117 21.42 2.07 20.76
CA GLU A 117 22.89 2.24 20.78
C GLU A 117 23.61 1.70 19.56
N SER A 118 22.89 1.13 18.60
CA SER A 118 23.48 0.59 17.37
C SER A 118 22.98 1.28 16.11
N ALA A 119 23.75 1.17 15.04
CA ALA A 119 23.34 1.43 13.69
C ALA A 119 23.90 0.37 12.75
N ALA A 120 23.11 -0.05 11.77
CA ALA A 120 23.57 -1.04 10.83
C ALA A 120 24.29 -0.37 9.66
N THR A 121 25.47 -0.88 9.33
CA THR A 121 26.11 -0.65 8.04
C THR A 121 26.25 -1.97 7.30
N VAL A 122 26.17 -1.90 5.97
CA VAL A 122 26.47 -3.03 5.10
C VAL A 122 27.46 -2.55 4.05
N ASN A 123 28.57 -3.27 3.93
CA ASN A 123 29.69 -2.90 3.05
C ASN A 123 30.16 -1.45 3.31
N GLY A 124 30.17 -1.03 4.58
CA GLY A 124 30.56 0.33 5.01
C GLY A 124 29.51 1.42 4.76
N VAL A 125 28.36 1.10 4.15
CA VAL A 125 27.29 2.07 3.92
C VAL A 125 26.25 1.97 5.03
N ARG A 126 25.93 3.10 5.64
CA ARG A 126 24.89 3.18 6.67
C ARG A 126 23.51 3.05 6.05
N LEU A 127 22.72 2.14 6.62
CA LEU A 127 21.41 1.78 6.08
C LEU A 127 20.26 2.33 6.90
N GLU A 128 19.09 2.40 6.25
CA GLU A 128 17.82 2.72 6.88
C GLU A 128 17.36 1.54 7.74
N MET A 129 16.92 1.83 8.97
CA MET A 129 16.47 0.83 9.93
C MET A 129 15.01 1.09 10.30
N PRO A 130 14.06 0.67 9.45
CA PRO A 130 12.65 1.06 9.56
C PRO A 130 11.98 0.57 10.85
N ARG A 131 12.53 -0.48 11.48
CA ARG A 131 12.00 -1.03 12.73
C ARG A 131 13.13 -1.48 13.64
N ARG A 132 13.01 -1.13 14.92
CA ARG A 132 13.95 -1.49 15.98
C ARG A 132 13.17 -1.84 17.24
N SER A 133 13.56 -2.91 17.90
CA SER A 133 13.06 -3.32 19.21
C SER A 133 14.25 -3.68 20.10
N GLY A 134 13.98 -4.14 21.32
CA GLY A 134 15.04 -4.61 22.19
C GLY A 134 15.75 -5.86 21.71
N THR A 135 15.09 -6.68 20.89
CA THR A 135 15.60 -8.00 20.47
C THR A 135 15.88 -8.09 18.99
N GLU A 136 15.35 -7.16 18.18
CA GLU A 136 15.48 -7.20 16.74
C GLU A 136 15.65 -5.82 16.12
N MET A 137 16.40 -5.78 15.03
CA MET A 137 16.58 -4.61 14.18
C MET A 137 16.38 -5.03 12.73
N PHE A 138 15.48 -4.35 12.03
CA PHE A 138 15.29 -4.51 10.60
C PHE A 138 16.16 -3.51 9.85
N VAL A 139 16.86 -3.99 8.83
CA VAL A 139 17.82 -3.21 8.04
C VAL A 139 17.41 -3.32 6.58
N LYS A 140 17.09 -2.18 5.96
CA LYS A 140 16.69 -2.11 4.55
C LYS A 140 17.91 -1.94 3.68
N ILE A 141 18.17 -2.93 2.82
CA ILE A 141 19.32 -3.02 1.93
C ILE A 141 18.86 -2.61 0.52
N PRO A 142 19.31 -1.45 0.00
CA PRO A 142 19.04 -1.03 -1.37
C PRO A 142 19.61 -2.01 -2.40
N ALA A 143 18.97 -2.10 -3.57
CA ALA A 143 19.37 -3.01 -4.64
C ALA A 143 20.83 -2.86 -5.07
N GLN A 144 21.37 -1.64 -5.01
CA GLN A 144 22.76 -1.34 -5.37
C GLN A 144 23.76 -2.02 -4.43
N ILE A 145 23.42 -2.14 -3.14
CA ILE A 145 24.25 -2.80 -2.13
C ILE A 145 23.99 -4.31 -2.17
N ALA A 146 22.73 -4.71 -2.30
CA ALA A 146 22.30 -6.10 -2.36
C ALA A 146 22.94 -6.89 -3.53
N ALA A 147 23.22 -6.20 -4.65
CA ALA A 147 23.87 -6.77 -5.83
C ALA A 147 25.36 -7.08 -5.66
N ALA A 148 26.02 -6.60 -4.59
CA ALA A 148 27.42 -6.91 -4.31
C ALA A 148 27.62 -8.42 -4.11
N PRO A 149 28.78 -9.01 -4.45
CA PRO A 149 29.01 -10.45 -4.29
C PRO A 149 28.85 -10.96 -2.85
N THR A 150 29.15 -10.09 -1.89
CA THR A 150 29.06 -10.34 -0.45
C THR A 150 28.45 -9.14 0.25
N LEU A 151 27.74 -9.41 1.35
CA LEU A 151 27.19 -8.40 2.24
C LEU A 151 27.86 -8.56 3.60
N THR A 152 28.70 -7.60 3.97
CA THR A 152 29.37 -7.53 5.26
C THR A 152 28.61 -6.56 6.14
N PHE A 153 27.92 -7.11 7.14
CA PHE A 153 27.18 -6.38 8.15
C PHE A 153 28.12 -5.96 9.28
N GLU A 154 27.93 -4.76 9.78
CA GLU A 154 28.63 -4.22 10.94
C GLU A 154 27.65 -3.35 11.74
N LEU A 155 27.72 -3.47 13.08
CA LEU A 155 27.02 -2.58 14.00
C LEU A 155 27.96 -1.46 14.41
N VAL A 156 27.57 -0.22 14.12
CA VAL A 156 28.34 0.98 14.42
C VAL A 156 27.57 1.89 15.36
N SER A 157 28.24 2.90 15.92
CA SER A 157 27.57 3.88 16.77
C SER A 157 26.44 4.60 16.02
N PRO A 158 25.29 4.87 16.67
CA PRO A 158 24.24 5.69 16.11
C PRO A 158 24.72 7.13 15.88
N LEU A 159 25.70 7.60 16.65
CA LEU A 159 26.28 8.92 16.57
C LEU A 159 27.56 8.89 15.72
N VAL A 160 27.77 9.92 14.92
CA VAL A 160 29.01 10.06 14.14
C VAL A 160 30.18 10.22 15.11
N GLY A 161 31.15 9.30 15.06
CA GLY A 161 32.31 9.29 15.96
C GLY A 161 32.04 8.76 17.37
N GLY A 162 30.86 8.21 17.64
CA GLY A 162 30.58 7.54 18.91
C GLY A 162 31.25 6.16 19.01
N GLU A 163 31.28 5.61 20.22
CA GLU A 163 31.84 4.29 20.49
C GLU A 163 31.02 3.18 19.78
N ALA A 164 31.72 2.16 19.30
CA ALA A 164 31.07 1.02 18.66
C ALA A 164 30.22 0.26 19.70
N PRO A 165 29.01 -0.16 19.33
CA PRO A 165 28.18 -0.99 20.20
C PRO A 165 28.88 -2.34 20.47
N PRO A 166 28.64 -2.92 21.67
CA PRO A 166 29.24 -4.19 22.08
C PRO A 166 28.72 -5.41 21.31
#